data_AF-A0A2V9XUQ0-F1
#
_entry.id   AF-A0A2V9XUQ0-F1
#
_cell.length_a   1.000
_cell.length_b   1.000
_cell.length_c   1.000
_cell.angle_alpha   90.00
_cell.angle_beta   90.00
_cell.angle_gamma   90.00
#
_symmetry.space_group_name_H-M   'P 1'
#
loop_
_entity.id
_entity.type
_entity.pdbx_description
1 polymer ?
#
loop_
_entity_poly.entity_id
_entity_poly.type
_entity_poly.pdbx_seq_one_letter_code
_entity_poly.pdbx_strand_id
1 'polypeptide(L)'
;MRRLLVLLAAGVFLGSISYAQDQPAQDQTSGAQDPPPPTPTLSLGEIARQAKLKKQQREAQLKAKEAATHDAQASEAAPALPAKTAHLITNDDAPERATVTPVSAHPVSAPADSQADTGDHQAKAENWKSQIVNQKNAIAALQQDIKSLGDSIHFAGANCVANCAEWNERQQQKQQEVESMKAQLEEQQKALEEMQEAARKEGFGSTVYDP
;
A
#
# COMPACT_ATOMS: atom_id res chain seq x y z
N MET A 1 -16.44 -22.22 40.00
CA MET A 1 -15.85 -23.56 40.17
C MET A 1 -15.25 -24.00 38.84
N ARG A 2 -13.96 -24.43 38.83
CA ARG A 2 -13.35 -25.55 38.04
C ARG A 2 -13.70 -25.61 36.52
N ARG A 3 -12.80 -25.60 35.51
CA ARG A 3 -11.38 -25.98 35.29
C ARG A 3 -10.94 -25.30 33.97
N LEU A 4 -9.79 -24.62 33.85
CA LEU A 4 -8.46 -25.12 33.45
C LEU A 4 -8.42 -26.16 32.30
N LEU A 5 -7.94 -25.77 31.11
CA LEU A 5 -6.88 -26.51 30.39
C LEU A 5 -6.17 -25.62 29.36
N VAL A 6 -4.85 -25.52 29.55
CA VAL A 6 -3.83 -24.98 28.65
C VAL A 6 -3.42 -26.09 27.69
N LEU A 7 -3.25 -25.80 26.40
CA LEU A 7 -2.43 -26.61 25.51
C LEU A 7 -1.62 -25.70 24.57
N LEU A 8 -0.35 -25.53 24.96
CA LEU A 8 0.78 -25.18 24.13
C LEU A 8 0.99 -26.23 23.03
N ALA A 9 1.20 -25.80 21.79
CA ALA A 9 1.74 -26.65 20.74
C ALA A 9 2.98 -25.98 20.14
N ALA A 10 4.15 -26.42 20.64
CA ALA A 10 5.45 -26.15 20.07
C ALA A 10 5.63 -26.98 18.79
N GLY A 11 5.80 -26.31 17.65
CA GLY A 11 6.12 -26.92 16.38
C GLY A 11 7.63 -27.06 16.21
N VAL A 12 8.10 -28.30 16.26
CA VAL A 12 9.49 -28.77 16.21
C VAL A 12 10.14 -28.51 14.85
N PHE A 13 11.31 -27.86 14.89
CA PHE A 13 12.22 -27.67 13.76
C PHE A 13 12.97 -28.99 13.50
N LEU A 14 12.60 -29.72 12.45
CA LEU A 14 13.32 -30.91 12.00
C LEU A 14 14.50 -30.49 11.13
N GLY A 15 15.70 -30.66 11.67
CA GLY A 15 16.97 -30.53 10.96
C GLY A 15 17.20 -31.73 10.03
N SER A 16 17.54 -31.43 8.78
CA SER A 16 18.04 -32.43 7.83
C SER A 16 19.57 -32.46 7.91
N ILE A 17 20.09 -33.53 8.51
CA ILE A 17 21.47 -33.98 8.46
C ILE A 17 21.68 -34.59 7.07
N SER A 18 22.64 -34.06 6.30
CA SER A 18 23.15 -34.74 5.10
C SER A 18 24.62 -35.10 5.29
N TYR A 19 24.89 -36.33 4.88
CA TYR A 19 26.03 -37.18 5.20
C TYR A 19 27.37 -36.66 4.68
N ALA A 20 28.41 -36.92 5.48
CA ALA A 20 29.80 -36.99 5.06
C ALA A 20 29.98 -38.13 4.05
N GLN A 21 30.64 -37.84 2.92
CA GLN A 21 31.22 -38.87 2.07
C GLN A 21 32.69 -38.56 1.82
N ASP A 22 33.49 -39.48 2.33
CA ASP A 22 34.94 -39.65 2.29
C ASP A 22 35.47 -39.73 0.84
N GLN A 23 36.57 -39.02 0.55
CA GLN A 23 37.50 -39.41 -0.52
C GLN A 23 38.96 -39.19 -0.07
N PRO A 24 39.87 -40.15 -0.36
CA PRO A 24 41.23 -40.13 0.14
C PRO A 24 42.23 -39.37 -0.76
N ALA A 25 43.17 -38.72 -0.07
CA ALA A 25 44.62 -38.62 -0.32
C ALA A 25 45.20 -38.30 -1.72
N GLN A 26 45.77 -37.09 -1.76
CA GLN A 26 47.13 -36.70 -2.21
C GLN A 26 47.53 -36.73 -3.69
N ASP A 27 47.87 -35.55 -4.21
CA ASP A 27 49.16 -35.33 -4.86
C ASP A 27 49.69 -33.92 -4.55
N GLN A 28 50.97 -33.83 -4.20
CA GLN A 28 51.69 -32.59 -3.90
C GLN A 28 52.32 -32.07 -5.19
N THR A 29 51.94 -30.88 -5.65
CA THR A 29 52.81 -30.10 -6.54
C THR A 29 52.86 -28.63 -6.12
N SER A 30 54.09 -28.13 -6.13
CA SER A 30 54.61 -26.88 -5.61
C SER A 30 54.00 -25.59 -6.18
N GLY A 31 53.78 -24.62 -5.29
CA GLY A 31 54.18 -23.22 -5.48
C GLY A 31 53.40 -22.33 -6.45
N ALA A 32 52.43 -21.56 -5.93
CA ALA A 32 52.14 -20.17 -6.30
C ALA A 32 50.99 -19.65 -5.40
N GLN A 33 51.00 -18.34 -5.08
CA GLN A 33 50.04 -17.69 -4.19
C GLN A 33 48.58 -17.82 -4.65
N ASP A 34 47.72 -18.36 -3.78
CA ASP A 34 46.28 -18.48 -3.99
C ASP A 34 45.53 -17.17 -3.69
N PRO A 35 44.57 -16.75 -4.52
CA PRO A 35 43.53 -15.79 -4.18
C PRO A 35 42.46 -16.40 -3.24
N PRO A 36 41.76 -15.59 -2.43
CA PRO A 36 40.72 -16.08 -1.52
C PRO A 36 39.53 -16.72 -2.29
N PRO A 37 38.83 -17.70 -1.68
CA PRO A 37 37.75 -18.45 -2.34
C PRO A 37 36.57 -17.54 -2.68
N PRO A 38 35.87 -17.79 -3.81
CA PRO A 38 34.66 -17.05 -4.15
C PRO A 38 33.57 -17.36 -3.13
N THR A 39 33.16 -16.35 -2.37
CA THR A 39 31.89 -16.38 -1.63
C THR A 39 30.76 -16.61 -2.63
N PRO A 40 29.75 -17.45 -2.35
CA PRO A 40 28.58 -17.60 -3.20
C PRO A 40 27.80 -16.29 -3.17
N THR A 41 28.12 -15.38 -4.09
CA THR A 41 27.32 -14.21 -4.35
C THR A 41 25.98 -14.71 -4.88
N LEU A 42 24.91 -14.50 -4.10
CA LEU A 42 23.53 -14.60 -4.58
C LEU A 42 23.41 -13.69 -5.80
N SER A 43 23.58 -14.29 -6.98
CA SER A 43 23.62 -13.59 -8.26
C SER A 43 22.28 -12.90 -8.49
N LEU A 44 22.30 -11.65 -8.95
CA LEU A 44 21.08 -10.93 -9.36
C LEU A 44 20.24 -11.74 -10.35
N GLY A 45 20.89 -12.59 -11.17
CA GLY A 45 20.22 -13.52 -12.07
C GLY A 45 19.39 -14.59 -11.36
N GLU A 46 19.79 -15.01 -10.16
CA GLU A 46 19.08 -15.99 -9.33
C GLU A 46 17.78 -15.39 -8.75
N ILE A 47 17.84 -14.13 -8.30
CA ILE A 47 16.69 -13.38 -7.76
C ILE A 47 15.65 -13.15 -8.87
N ALA A 48 16.10 -12.78 -10.08
CA ALA A 48 15.21 -12.61 -11.23
C ALA A 48 14.52 -13.92 -11.64
N ARG A 49 15.24 -15.06 -11.56
CA ARG A 49 14.65 -16.39 -11.81
C ARG A 49 13.61 -16.77 -10.77
N GLN A 50 13.86 -16.53 -9.47
CA GLN A 50 12.88 -16.80 -8.41
C GLN A 50 11.60 -15.97 -8.55
N ALA A 51 11.73 -14.68 -8.89
CA ALA A 51 10.58 -13.80 -9.12
C ALA A 51 9.69 -14.31 -10.26
N LYS A 52 10.31 -14.79 -11.35
CA LYS A 52 9.60 -15.36 -12.50
C LYS A 52 8.88 -16.67 -12.16
N LEU A 53 9.50 -17.53 -11.36
CA LEU A 53 8.89 -18.79 -10.91
C LEU A 53 7.66 -18.55 -10.01
N LYS A 54 7.77 -17.59 -9.09
CA LYS A 54 6.67 -17.22 -8.19
C LYS A 54 5.49 -16.60 -8.95
N LYS A 55 5.76 -15.81 -9.99
CA LYS A 55 4.73 -15.25 -10.88
C LYS A 55 3.99 -16.36 -11.63
N GLN A 56 4.71 -17.31 -12.23
CA GLN A 56 4.10 -18.45 -12.93
C GLN A 56 3.26 -19.33 -12.00
N GLN A 57 3.70 -19.60 -10.78
CA GLN A 57 2.92 -20.36 -9.81
C GLN A 57 1.64 -19.63 -9.37
N ARG A 58 1.68 -18.30 -9.22
CA ARG A 58 0.50 -17.51 -8.86
C ARG A 58 -0.51 -17.47 -10.00
N GLU A 59 -0.05 -17.31 -11.23
CA GLU A 59 -0.91 -17.35 -12.43
C GLU A 59 -1.54 -18.74 -12.63
N ALA A 60 -0.81 -19.82 -12.39
CA ALA A 60 -1.35 -21.18 -12.42
C ALA A 60 -2.41 -21.41 -11.32
N GLN A 61 -2.21 -20.87 -10.12
CA GLN A 61 -3.18 -20.96 -9.03
C GLN A 61 -4.45 -20.15 -9.30
N LEU A 62 -4.33 -18.97 -9.90
CA LEU A 62 -5.50 -18.16 -10.29
C LEU A 62 -6.29 -18.87 -11.39
N LYS A 63 -5.62 -19.44 -12.39
CA LYS A 63 -6.25 -20.21 -13.46
C LYS A 63 -6.94 -21.48 -12.97
N ALA A 64 -6.38 -22.17 -11.97
CA ALA A 64 -7.01 -23.33 -11.34
C ALA A 64 -8.25 -22.95 -10.50
N LYS A 65 -8.23 -21.75 -9.88
CA LYS A 65 -9.36 -21.24 -9.08
C LYS A 65 -10.52 -20.77 -9.95
N GLU A 66 -10.25 -20.22 -11.13
CA GLU A 66 -11.29 -19.85 -12.11
C GLU A 66 -12.01 -21.07 -12.69
N ALA A 67 -11.29 -22.17 -12.95
CA ALA A 67 -11.90 -23.42 -13.42
C ALA A 67 -12.85 -24.07 -12.39
N ALA A 68 -12.64 -23.86 -11.09
CA ALA A 68 -13.51 -24.40 -10.04
C ALA A 68 -14.79 -23.56 -9.79
N THR A 69 -14.91 -22.37 -10.38
CA THR A 69 -16.06 -21.47 -10.16
C THR A 69 -17.11 -21.58 -11.27
N HIS A 70 -16.85 -22.34 -12.34
CA HIS A 70 -17.73 -22.41 -13.51
C HIS A 70 -18.70 -23.61 -13.53
N ASP A 71 -18.68 -24.49 -12.51
CA ASP A 71 -19.52 -25.70 -12.40
C ASP A 71 -20.63 -25.63 -11.32
N ALA A 72 -20.87 -24.47 -10.71
CA ALA A 72 -21.88 -24.30 -9.66
C ALA A 72 -23.05 -23.37 -10.06
N GLN A 73 -23.44 -23.35 -11.34
CA GLN A 73 -24.62 -22.61 -11.78
C GLN A 73 -25.50 -23.43 -12.74
N ALA A 74 -26.06 -24.51 -12.21
CA ALA A 74 -27.26 -25.15 -12.75
C ALA A 74 -28.13 -25.67 -11.59
N SER A 75 -29.45 -25.47 -11.74
CA SER A 75 -30.55 -25.76 -10.81
C SER A 75 -30.81 -24.72 -9.70
N GLU A 76 -32.02 -24.28 -9.38
CA GLU A 76 -33.36 -24.30 -9.99
C GLU A 76 -34.26 -23.44 -9.05
N ALA A 77 -35.27 -22.77 -9.61
CA ALA A 77 -36.53 -22.31 -9.00
C ALA A 77 -36.56 -21.32 -7.80
N ALA A 78 -37.19 -20.16 -8.05
CA ALA A 78 -37.91 -19.28 -7.11
C ALA A 78 -39.20 -20.00 -6.58
N PRO A 79 -39.97 -19.53 -5.56
CA PRO A 79 -40.27 -18.11 -5.25
C PRO A 79 -40.46 -17.73 -3.76
N ALA A 80 -40.65 -16.41 -3.54
CA ALA A 80 -41.51 -15.75 -2.52
C ALA A 80 -40.81 -14.67 -1.67
N LEU A 81 -41.10 -13.42 -2.05
CA LEU A 81 -41.12 -12.20 -1.20
C LEU A 81 -42.24 -12.34 -0.11
N PRO A 82 -42.21 -11.62 1.03
CA PRO A 82 -42.25 -10.15 1.05
C PRO A 82 -41.43 -9.40 2.11
N ALA A 83 -41.20 -8.13 1.77
CA ALA A 83 -40.62 -7.06 2.55
C ALA A 83 -41.29 -6.81 3.92
N LYS A 84 -40.50 -6.30 4.87
CA LYS A 84 -40.88 -5.24 5.82
C LYS A 84 -39.66 -4.65 6.53
N THR A 85 -39.38 -3.39 6.18
CA THR A 85 -38.96 -2.29 7.06
C THR A 85 -38.44 -2.62 8.46
N ALA A 86 -37.18 -2.29 8.72
CA ALA A 86 -36.68 -1.98 10.06
C ALA A 86 -35.71 -0.80 9.96
N HIS A 87 -36.27 0.41 9.86
CA HIS A 87 -35.60 1.62 10.31
C HIS A 87 -35.33 1.45 11.81
N LEU A 88 -34.06 1.34 12.21
CA LEU A 88 -33.64 1.45 13.60
C LEU A 88 -32.90 2.78 13.76
N ILE A 89 -33.69 3.82 14.02
CA ILE A 89 -33.23 5.09 14.61
C ILE A 89 -33.51 4.96 16.10
N THR A 90 -32.47 4.99 16.95
CA THR A 90 -32.63 5.19 18.40
C THR A 90 -31.33 5.70 19.04
N ASN A 91 -31.27 7.00 19.32
CA ASN A 91 -30.65 7.73 20.46
C ASN A 91 -30.54 9.20 20.01
N ASP A 92 -31.46 10.12 20.33
CA ASP A 92 -31.96 10.55 21.65
C ASP A 92 -30.83 11.09 22.57
N ASP A 93 -30.27 12.24 22.19
CA ASP A 93 -29.60 13.14 23.12
C ASP A 93 -29.79 14.60 22.63
N ALA A 94 -30.87 15.22 23.10
CA ALA A 94 -31.10 16.66 22.97
C ALA A 94 -31.58 17.18 24.34
N PRO A 95 -30.94 18.19 24.95
CA PRO A 95 -31.49 18.82 26.14
C PRO A 95 -32.62 19.78 25.75
N GLU A 96 -33.79 19.50 26.32
CA GLU A 96 -34.96 20.38 26.35
C GLU A 96 -34.59 21.78 26.90
N ARG A 97 -35.00 22.85 26.20
CA ARG A 97 -35.62 23.99 26.91
C ARG A 97 -36.47 24.90 26.05
N ALA A 98 -37.67 25.12 26.58
CA ALA A 98 -38.53 26.30 26.52
C ALA A 98 -39.41 26.53 25.27
N THR A 99 -40.62 26.01 25.42
CA THR A 99 -41.90 26.53 24.93
C THR A 99 -42.05 28.06 25.04
N VAL A 100 -42.39 28.72 23.92
CA VAL A 100 -43.39 29.82 23.90
C VAL A 100 -44.06 29.85 22.50
N THR A 101 -45.38 29.71 22.45
CA THR A 101 -46.27 30.05 21.32
C THR A 101 -47.26 31.13 21.79
N PRO A 102 -48.14 31.75 20.96
CA PRO A 102 -48.30 31.76 19.49
C PRO A 102 -48.53 33.19 18.88
N VAL A 103 -48.37 33.36 17.57
CA VAL A 103 -49.26 34.24 16.76
C VAL A 103 -49.45 33.63 15.38
N SER A 104 -50.72 33.56 14.97
CA SER A 104 -51.24 33.02 13.71
C SER A 104 -51.16 34.03 12.57
N ALA A 105 -50.68 33.60 11.39
CA ALA A 105 -51.16 34.02 10.07
C ALA A 105 -50.56 33.12 8.96
N HIS A 106 -51.42 32.32 8.32
CA HIS A 106 -51.17 31.62 7.04
C HIS A 106 -51.09 32.61 5.85
N PRO A 107 -50.85 32.18 4.59
CA PRO A 107 -49.92 31.17 4.06
C PRO A 107 -49.15 31.71 2.83
N VAL A 108 -47.87 31.37 2.66
CA VAL A 108 -47.28 31.31 1.30
C VAL A 108 -46.40 30.07 1.25
N SER A 109 -46.90 29.05 0.57
CA SER A 109 -46.08 27.94 0.08
C SER A 109 -45.00 28.52 -0.84
N ALA A 110 -43.81 28.72 -0.31
CA ALA A 110 -42.61 28.81 -1.13
C ALA A 110 -42.25 27.37 -1.55
N PRO A 111 -41.84 27.13 -2.81
CA PRO A 111 -41.38 25.82 -3.22
C PRO A 111 -40.09 25.52 -2.47
N ALA A 112 -40.18 24.73 -1.42
CA ALA A 112 -39.06 24.02 -0.83
C ALA A 112 -38.69 22.87 -1.77
N ASP A 113 -38.15 23.20 -2.93
CA ASP A 113 -37.62 22.23 -3.88
C ASP A 113 -36.19 22.64 -4.21
N SER A 114 -35.24 21.74 -3.92
CA SER A 114 -33.82 21.70 -4.39
C SER A 114 -32.69 22.12 -3.44
N GLN A 115 -32.91 22.54 -2.19
CA GLN A 115 -31.78 23.01 -1.35
C GLN A 115 -30.98 21.89 -0.64
N ALA A 116 -31.42 20.63 -0.70
CA ALA A 116 -30.70 19.51 -0.08
C ALA A 116 -29.50 19.04 -0.94
N ASP A 117 -29.61 19.11 -2.27
CA ASP A 117 -28.62 18.54 -3.19
C ASP A 117 -27.35 19.40 -3.34
N THR A 118 -27.49 20.74 -3.22
CA THR A 118 -26.36 21.66 -3.29
C THR A 118 -25.42 21.57 -2.08
N GLY A 119 -25.96 21.26 -0.90
CA GLY A 119 -25.18 21.07 0.33
C GLY A 119 -24.26 19.84 0.24
N ASP A 120 -24.79 18.73 -0.26
CA ASP A 120 -24.04 17.47 -0.44
C ASP A 120 -22.97 17.60 -1.53
N HIS A 121 -23.30 18.27 -2.64
CA HIS A 121 -22.34 18.56 -3.71
C HIS A 121 -21.19 19.44 -3.22
N GLN A 122 -21.48 20.47 -2.42
CA GLN A 122 -20.46 21.34 -1.84
C GLN A 122 -19.58 20.59 -0.82
N ALA A 123 -20.17 19.76 0.04
CA ALA A 123 -19.41 18.94 0.98
C ALA A 123 -18.45 17.98 0.26
N LYS A 124 -18.91 17.37 -0.84
CA LYS A 124 -18.08 16.50 -1.68
C LYS A 124 -16.96 17.27 -2.40
N ALA A 125 -17.24 18.49 -2.87
CA ALA A 125 -16.23 19.37 -3.46
C ALA A 125 -15.11 19.71 -2.48
N GLU A 126 -15.45 20.12 -1.25
CA GLU A 126 -14.46 20.41 -0.21
C GLU A 126 -13.66 19.16 0.19
N ASN A 127 -14.32 17.99 0.20
CA ASN A 127 -13.64 16.72 0.44
C ASN A 127 -12.57 16.46 -0.63
N TRP A 128 -12.91 16.52 -1.92
CA TRP A 128 -11.94 16.37 -3.02
C TRP A 128 -10.80 17.37 -2.93
N LYS A 129 -11.12 18.65 -2.71
CA LYS A 129 -10.13 19.71 -2.55
C LYS A 129 -9.15 19.38 -1.43
N SER A 130 -9.65 18.95 -0.26
CA SER A 130 -8.80 18.60 0.88
C SER A 130 -7.87 17.42 0.58
N GLN A 131 -8.37 16.38 -0.11
CA GLN A 131 -7.56 15.23 -0.51
C GLN A 131 -6.45 15.64 -1.49
N ILE A 132 -6.79 16.45 -2.49
CA ILE A 132 -5.84 16.93 -3.50
C ILE A 132 -4.76 17.81 -2.88
N VAL A 133 -5.14 18.74 -1.98
CA VAL A 133 -4.16 19.57 -1.25
C VAL A 133 -3.25 18.70 -0.38
N ASN A 134 -3.81 17.72 0.35
CA ASN A 134 -3.02 16.81 1.17
C ASN A 134 -2.03 15.99 0.32
N GLN A 135 -2.45 15.52 -0.85
CA GLN A 135 -1.57 14.81 -1.77
C GLN A 135 -0.47 15.70 -2.36
N LYS A 136 -0.81 16.94 -2.77
CA LYS A 136 0.18 17.94 -3.20
C LYS A 136 1.23 18.20 -2.10
N ASN A 137 0.80 18.31 -0.85
CA ASN A 137 1.70 18.50 0.29
C ASN A 137 2.60 17.28 0.54
N ALA A 138 2.07 16.05 0.43
CA ALA A 138 2.86 14.83 0.56
C ALA A 138 3.93 14.72 -0.53
N ILE A 139 3.59 15.07 -1.78
CA ILE A 139 4.53 15.16 -2.91
C ILE A 139 5.63 16.18 -2.61
N ALA A 140 5.26 17.38 -2.15
CA ALA A 140 6.23 18.43 -1.84
C ALA A 140 7.19 18.02 -0.71
N ALA A 141 6.67 17.36 0.33
CA ALA A 141 7.50 16.82 1.41
C ALA A 141 8.50 15.76 0.88
N LEU A 142 8.02 14.81 0.08
CA LEU A 142 8.90 13.78 -0.50
C LEU A 142 9.96 14.38 -1.44
N GLN A 143 9.61 15.40 -2.23
CA GLN A 143 10.58 16.13 -3.05
C GLN A 143 11.66 16.79 -2.21
N GLN A 144 11.29 17.39 -1.09
CA GLN A 144 12.22 17.98 -0.15
C GLN A 144 13.15 16.92 0.46
N ASP A 145 12.62 15.76 0.84
CA ASP A 145 13.40 14.65 1.39
C ASP A 145 14.39 14.10 0.37
N ILE A 146 13.95 13.91 -0.89
CA ILE A 146 14.82 13.51 -2.01
C ILE A 146 15.96 14.51 -2.17
N LYS A 147 15.65 15.81 -2.17
CA LYS A 147 16.65 16.86 -2.31
C LYS A 147 17.63 16.84 -1.13
N SER A 148 17.11 16.80 0.10
CA SER A 148 17.92 16.79 1.32
C SER A 148 18.85 15.58 1.38
N LEU A 149 18.35 14.40 1.03
CA LEU A 149 19.17 13.19 1.01
C LEU A 149 20.21 13.26 -0.11
N GLY A 150 19.81 13.68 -1.31
CA GLY A 150 20.68 13.86 -2.46
C GLY A 150 21.82 14.85 -2.20
N ASP A 151 21.50 15.99 -1.59
CA ASP A 151 22.49 17.01 -1.20
C ASP A 151 23.49 16.47 -0.17
N SER A 152 23.14 15.42 0.60
CA SER A 152 24.01 14.78 1.59
C SER A 152 24.95 13.71 1.01
N ILE A 153 24.86 13.43 -0.30
CA ILE A 153 25.67 12.42 -0.98
C ILE A 153 26.99 13.03 -1.42
N HIS A 154 28.09 12.56 -0.84
CA HIS A 154 29.43 13.04 -1.16
C HIS A 154 30.44 11.91 -1.21
N PHE A 155 30.91 11.57 -2.41
CA PHE A 155 31.94 10.54 -2.58
C PHE A 155 33.32 11.04 -2.18
N ALA A 156 34.09 10.18 -1.53
CA ALA A 156 35.49 10.42 -1.25
C ALA A 156 36.27 10.46 -2.58
N GLY A 157 37.06 11.52 -2.76
CA GLY A 157 37.92 11.68 -3.93
C GLY A 157 39.10 10.69 -3.94
N ALA A 158 39.81 10.64 -5.06
CA ALA A 158 40.91 9.71 -5.30
C ALA A 158 42.09 9.80 -4.31
N ASN A 159 42.19 10.90 -3.55
CA ASN A 159 43.25 11.11 -2.55
C ASN A 159 42.85 10.68 -1.11
N CYS A 160 41.84 9.83 -0.98
CA CYS A 160 41.38 9.40 0.34
C CYS A 160 42.31 8.31 0.91
N VAL A 161 42.79 8.53 2.14
CA VAL A 161 43.91 7.76 2.73
C VAL A 161 43.44 6.55 3.57
N ALA A 162 42.23 6.58 4.13
CA ALA A 162 41.67 5.46 4.91
C ALA A 162 40.13 5.50 4.94
N ASN A 163 39.49 4.32 5.06
CA ASN A 163 38.03 4.13 5.18
C ASN A 163 37.15 4.66 4.02
N CYS A 164 37.77 4.89 2.86
CA CYS A 164 37.12 5.49 1.69
C CYS A 164 36.11 4.54 1.03
N ALA A 165 36.44 3.25 1.00
CA ALA A 165 35.57 2.22 0.44
C ALA A 165 34.24 2.14 1.21
N GLU A 166 34.30 2.02 2.54
CA GLU A 166 33.11 1.99 3.40
C GLU A 166 32.31 3.30 3.35
N TRP A 167 32.99 4.45 3.32
CA TRP A 167 32.32 5.74 3.17
C TRP A 167 31.55 5.80 1.84
N ASN A 168 32.20 5.45 0.73
CA ASN A 168 31.59 5.45 -0.59
C ASN A 168 30.45 4.43 -0.69
N GLU A 169 30.56 3.28 -0.03
CA GLU A 169 29.46 2.31 0.05
C GLU A 169 28.22 2.92 0.71
N ARG A 170 28.39 3.65 1.83
CA ARG A 170 27.27 4.39 2.44
C ARG A 170 26.69 5.46 1.51
N GLN A 171 27.52 6.16 0.74
CA GLN A 171 27.03 7.11 -0.26
C GLN A 171 26.24 6.42 -1.37
N GLN A 172 26.69 5.23 -1.82
CA GLN A 172 25.95 4.42 -2.80
C GLN A 172 24.60 3.96 -2.25
N GLN A 173 24.53 3.58 -0.97
CA GLN A 173 23.27 3.22 -0.32
C GLN A 173 22.29 4.40 -0.30
N LYS A 174 22.75 5.60 0.07
CA LYS A 174 21.93 6.82 -0.01
C LYS A 174 21.47 7.11 -1.44
N GLN A 175 22.33 6.91 -2.44
CA GLN A 175 21.95 7.09 -3.84
C GLN A 175 20.82 6.13 -4.24
N GLN A 176 20.88 4.87 -3.82
CA GLN A 176 19.82 3.89 -4.07
C GLN A 176 18.51 4.28 -3.38
N GLU A 177 18.59 4.81 -2.15
CA GLU A 177 17.44 5.32 -1.43
C GLU A 177 16.79 6.52 -2.13
N VAL A 178 17.60 7.46 -2.65
CA VAL A 178 17.11 8.57 -3.49
C VAL A 178 16.36 8.04 -4.71
N GLU A 179 16.91 7.05 -5.43
CA GLU A 179 16.23 6.47 -6.59
C GLU A 179 14.93 5.76 -6.21
N SER A 180 14.89 5.08 -5.05
CA SER A 180 13.66 4.48 -4.53
C SER A 180 12.61 5.53 -4.18
N MET A 181 13.01 6.66 -3.57
CA MET A 181 12.10 7.76 -3.27
C MET A 181 11.59 8.46 -4.53
N LYS A 182 12.43 8.60 -5.58
CA LYS A 182 11.98 9.13 -6.88
C LYS A 182 10.90 8.25 -7.51
N ALA A 183 11.04 6.92 -7.45
CA ALA A 183 10.00 6.02 -7.93
C ALA A 183 8.68 6.20 -7.15
N GLN A 184 8.75 6.42 -5.83
CA GLN A 184 7.57 6.73 -5.01
C GLN A 184 6.96 8.09 -5.36
N LEU A 185 7.80 9.07 -5.71
CA LEU A 185 7.35 10.39 -6.12
C LEU A 185 6.53 10.31 -7.42
N GLU A 186 6.99 9.55 -8.40
CA GLU A 186 6.26 9.33 -9.66
C GLU A 186 4.87 8.70 -9.41
N GLU A 187 4.80 7.70 -8.53
CA GLU A 187 3.52 7.07 -8.18
C GLU A 187 2.58 8.06 -7.47
N GLN A 188 3.09 8.89 -6.55
CA GLN A 188 2.27 9.90 -5.89
C GLN A 188 1.79 10.99 -6.85
N GLN A 189 2.63 11.40 -7.82
CA GLN A 189 2.24 12.35 -8.86
C GLN A 189 1.13 11.76 -9.73
N LYS A 190 1.25 10.50 -10.13
CA LYS A 190 0.21 9.80 -10.87
C LYS A 190 -1.10 9.69 -10.08
N ALA A 191 -1.02 9.34 -8.80
CA ALA A 191 -2.20 9.28 -7.93
C ALA A 191 -2.89 10.66 -7.80
N LEU A 192 -2.12 11.75 -7.74
CA LEU A 192 -2.66 13.10 -7.78
C LEU A 192 -3.41 13.36 -9.09
N GLU A 193 -2.80 13.05 -10.25
CA GLU A 193 -3.45 13.20 -11.56
C GLU A 193 -4.75 12.40 -11.65
N GLU A 194 -4.76 11.17 -11.14
CA GLU A 194 -5.96 10.33 -11.10
C GLU A 194 -7.06 10.93 -10.22
N MET A 195 -6.74 11.50 -9.05
CA MET A 195 -7.71 12.20 -8.20
C MET A 195 -8.26 13.46 -8.88
N GLN A 196 -7.41 14.23 -9.55
CA GLN A 196 -7.82 15.43 -10.27
C GLN A 196 -8.75 15.08 -11.45
N GLU A 197 -8.42 14.01 -12.19
CA GLU A 197 -9.26 13.49 -13.27
C GLU A 197 -10.57 12.90 -12.75
N ALA A 198 -10.56 12.23 -11.60
CA ALA A 198 -11.78 11.74 -10.96
C ALA A 198 -12.70 12.89 -10.55
N ALA A 199 -12.18 13.93 -9.90
CA ALA A 199 -12.95 15.11 -9.55
C ALA A 199 -13.51 15.83 -10.79
N ARG A 200 -12.73 15.91 -11.88
CA ARG A 200 -13.17 16.44 -13.17
C ARG A 200 -14.31 15.62 -13.78
N LYS A 201 -14.21 14.29 -13.76
CA LYS A 201 -15.25 13.36 -14.25
C LYS A 201 -16.54 13.45 -13.45
N GLU A 202 -16.44 13.73 -12.15
CA GLU A 202 -17.60 13.97 -11.29
C GLU A 202 -18.24 15.36 -11.50
N GLY A 203 -17.67 16.21 -12.35
CA GLY A 203 -18.22 17.52 -12.73
C GLY A 203 -17.76 18.66 -11.83
N PHE A 204 -16.79 18.46 -10.95
CA PHE A 204 -16.24 19.54 -10.14
C PHE A 204 -15.40 20.50 -10.99
N GLY A 205 -15.52 21.80 -10.70
CA GLY A 205 -14.77 22.86 -11.37
C GLY A 205 -13.29 22.87 -11.02
N SER A 206 -12.51 23.66 -11.76
CA SER A 206 -11.05 23.78 -11.59
C SER A 206 -10.62 24.22 -10.19
N THR A 207 -11.45 24.97 -9.48
CA THR A 207 -11.19 25.39 -8.09
C THR A 207 -11.12 24.22 -7.10
N VAL A 208 -11.63 23.05 -7.47
CA VAL A 208 -11.62 21.83 -6.65
C VAL A 208 -10.46 20.92 -7.04
N TYR A 209 -10.26 20.67 -8.34
CA TYR A 209 -9.22 19.75 -8.79
C TYR A 209 -7.84 20.40 -8.97
N ASP A 210 -7.77 21.72 -9.13
CA ASP A 210 -6.52 22.48 -9.09
C ASP A 210 -6.60 23.63 -8.07
N PRO A 211 -6.62 23.29 -6.77
CA PRO A 211 -6.65 24.25 -5.69
C PRO A 211 -5.28 24.87 -5.40
#